data_AF-A0A6C1QML6-F1
#
_entry.id   AF-A0A6C1QML6-F1
#
_cell.length_a   1.000
_cell.length_b   1.000
_cell.length_c   1.000
_cell.angle_alpha   90.00
_cell.angle_beta   90.00
_cell.angle_gamma   90.00
#
_symmetry.space_group_name_H-M   'P 1'
#
loop_
_entity.id
_entity.type
_entity.pdbx_description
1 polymer ?
#
loop_
_entity_poly.entity_id
_entity_poly.type
_entity_poly.pdbx_seq_one_letter_code
_entity_poly.pdbx_strand_id
1 'polypeptide(L)'
;MPDNRAGLREVARVVRPGGQVFFIEHVLPPATRLHGVMHAINPFWRRVSSGCNIIRKTDEELTAAGLCISEMERFGRGFVIAGRAVRCAPV
;
A
#
# COMPACT_ATOMS: atom_id res chain seq x y z
N MET A 1 -9.86 -1.03 -6.36
CA MET A 1 -9.98 -2.46 -6.02
C MET A 1 -10.96 -2.62 -4.87
N PRO A 2 -11.97 -3.50 -4.97
CA PRO A 2 -13.04 -3.60 -3.97
C PRO A 2 -12.55 -4.09 -2.60
N ASP A 3 -11.60 -5.03 -2.54
CA ASP A 3 -10.90 -5.44 -1.31
C ASP A 3 -9.39 -5.59 -1.57
N ASN A 4 -8.62 -4.58 -1.15
CA ASN A 4 -7.17 -4.57 -1.30
C ASN A 4 -6.50 -5.64 -0.44
N ARG A 5 -7.01 -5.87 0.78
CA ARG A 5 -6.43 -6.82 1.73
C ARG A 5 -6.62 -8.25 1.27
N ALA A 6 -7.77 -8.59 0.70
CA ALA A 6 -7.97 -9.89 0.04
C ALA A 6 -6.96 -10.09 -1.10
N GLY A 7 -6.77 -9.07 -1.95
CA GLY A 7 -5.76 -9.11 -3.02
C GLY A 7 -4.34 -9.34 -2.51
N LEU A 8 -3.92 -8.60 -1.49
CA LEU A 8 -2.58 -8.75 -0.89
C LEU A 8 -2.39 -10.11 -0.22
N ARG A 9 -3.42 -10.64 0.45
CA ARG A 9 -3.39 -12.01 1.02
C ARG A 9 -3.21 -13.07 -0.07
N GLU A 10 -3.87 -12.88 -1.21
CA GLU A 10 -3.71 -13.78 -2.35
C GLU A 10 -2.29 -13.68 -2.93
N VAL A 11 -1.73 -12.48 -3.06
CA VAL A 11 -0.31 -12.28 -3.44
C VAL A 11 0.62 -13.03 -2.48
N ALA A 12 0.39 -12.91 -1.16
CA ALA A 12 1.18 -13.62 -0.15
C ALA A 12 1.03 -15.15 -0.23
N ARG A 13 -0.14 -15.64 -0.65
CA ARG A 13 -0.41 -17.07 -0.85
C ARG A 13 0.29 -17.63 -2.10
N VAL A 14 0.27 -16.90 -3.21
CA VAL A 14 0.78 -17.38 -4.51
C VAL A 14 2.27 -17.12 -4.72
N VAL A 15 2.87 -16.16 -4.02
CA VAL A 15 4.31 -15.94 -4.10
C VAL A 15 5.05 -17.18 -3.59
N ARG A 16 5.99 -17.69 -4.39
CA ARG A 16 6.80 -18.85 -4.01
C ARG A 16 7.59 -18.57 -2.71
N PRO A 17 7.94 -19.60 -1.93
CA PRO A 17 8.90 -19.43 -0.83
C PRO A 17 10.20 -18.77 -1.32
N GLY A 18 10.66 -17.73 -0.62
CA GLY A 18 11.81 -16.91 -1.01
C GLY A 18 11.56 -15.98 -2.22
N GLY A 19 10.34 -15.92 -2.75
CA GLY A 19 9.96 -14.98 -3.79
C GLY A 19 9.84 -13.54 -3.27
N GLN A 20 9.95 -12.59 -4.19
CA GLN A 20 9.87 -11.16 -3.91
C GLN A 20 8.58 -10.59 -4.52
N VAL A 21 7.95 -9.66 -3.80
CA VAL A 21 6.81 -8.87 -4.23
C VAL A 21 7.28 -7.44 -4.39
N PHE A 22 7.20 -6.91 -5.61
CA PHE A 22 7.46 -5.50 -5.88
C PHE A 22 6.14 -4.75 -5.90
N PHE A 23 6.09 -3.58 -5.27
CA PHE A 23 4.89 -2.76 -5.20
C PHE A 23 5.20 -1.30 -5.53
N ILE A 24 4.18 -0.60 -6.02
CA ILE A 24 4.15 0.84 -6.22
C ILE A 24 2.73 1.33 -5.90
N GLU A 25 2.61 2.34 -5.04
CA GLU A 25 1.31 2.87 -4.63
C GLU A 25 1.36 4.37 -4.35
N HIS A 26 0.24 5.04 -4.60
CA HIS A 26 0.02 6.42 -4.18
C HIS A 26 -0.45 6.44 -2.72
N VAL A 27 0.27 7.17 -1.86
CA VAL A 27 0.01 7.23 -0.43
C VAL A 27 -0.05 8.66 0.09
N LEU A 28 -0.53 8.78 1.33
CA LEU A 28 -0.44 10.02 2.07
C LEU A 28 1.05 10.32 2.37
N PRO A 29 1.56 11.52 2.02
CA PRO A 29 2.92 11.90 2.33
C PRO A 29 3.11 12.11 3.85
N PRO A 30 4.32 11.92 4.39
CA PRO A 30 4.59 12.15 5.80
C PRO A 30 4.37 13.62 6.19
N ALA A 31 3.60 13.87 7.26
CA ALA A 31 3.46 15.16 7.95
C ALA A 31 3.41 16.41 7.04
N THR A 32 2.38 16.52 6.20
CA THR A 32 2.16 17.72 5.38
C THR A 32 0.93 18.49 5.83
N ARG A 33 0.93 19.82 5.63
CA ARG A 33 -0.29 20.66 5.77
C ARG A 33 -1.45 20.19 4.88
N LEU A 34 -1.19 19.29 3.94
CA LEU A 34 -2.16 18.75 2.98
C LEU A 34 -2.92 17.53 3.51
N HIS A 35 -2.58 16.96 4.67
CA HIS A 35 -3.29 15.81 5.25
C HIS A 35 -4.80 16.04 5.33
N GLY A 36 -5.24 17.16 5.91
CA GLY A 36 -6.67 17.48 6.02
C GLY A 36 -7.36 17.57 4.66
N VAL A 37 -6.70 18.15 3.67
CA VAL A 37 -7.21 18.28 2.30
C VAL A 37 -7.35 16.90 1.64
N MET A 38 -6.34 16.04 1.76
CA MET A 38 -6.39 14.68 1.20
C MET A 38 -7.45 13.80 1.88
N HIS A 39 -7.60 13.90 3.20
CA HIS A 39 -8.67 13.23 3.93
C HIS A 39 -10.06 13.70 3.48
N ALA A 40 -10.24 14.99 3.23
CA ALA A 40 -11.49 15.56 2.74
C ALA A 40 -11.80 15.16 1.28
N ILE A 41 -10.77 15.09 0.42
CA ILE A 41 -10.93 14.73 -1.00
C ILE A 41 -11.10 13.21 -1.19
N ASN A 42 -10.54 12.37 -0.31
CA ASN A 42 -10.51 10.92 -0.49
C ASN A 42 -11.89 10.27 -0.74
N PRO A 43 -13.00 10.63 -0.05
CA PRO A 43 -14.33 10.07 -0.33
C PRO A 43 -14.83 10.38 -1.74
N PHE A 44 -14.52 11.56 -2.28
CA PHE A 44 -14.82 11.91 -3.66
C PHE A 44 -13.89 11.15 -4.61
N TRP A 45 -12.59 11.15 -4.31
CA TRP A 45 -11.58 10.45 -5.08
C TRP A 45 -11.94 8.97 -5.27
N ARG A 46 -12.28 8.26 -4.19
CA ARG A 46 -12.69 6.84 -4.23
C ARG A 46 -13.84 6.59 -5.20
N ARG A 47 -14.76 7.54 -5.37
CA ARG A 47 -15.90 7.40 -6.30
C ARG A 47 -15.48 7.60 -7.76
N VAL A 48 -14.61 8.56 -8.03
CA VAL A 48 -14.22 8.93 -9.41
C VAL A 48 -12.99 8.16 -9.94
N SER A 49 -12.26 7.46 -9.07
CA SER A 49 -11.00 6.77 -9.40
C SER A 49 -11.07 5.25 -9.19
N SER A 50 -12.21 4.63 -9.50
CA SER A 50 -12.40 3.16 -9.40
C SER A 50 -12.05 2.59 -8.01
N GLY A 51 -12.36 3.35 -6.95
CA GLY A 51 -12.09 2.96 -5.56
C GLY A 51 -10.68 3.22 -5.05
N CYS A 52 -9.84 4.00 -5.75
CA CYS A 52 -8.50 4.33 -5.28
C CYS A 52 -8.56 5.11 -3.96
N ASN A 53 -7.70 4.75 -3.00
CA ASN A 53 -7.65 5.34 -1.67
C ASN A 53 -6.32 6.06 -1.48
N ILE A 54 -6.33 7.40 -1.58
CA ILE A 54 -5.12 8.24 -1.54
C ILE A 54 -4.58 8.47 -0.13
N ILE A 55 -5.29 8.00 0.90
CA ILE A 55 -4.86 8.04 2.31
C ILE A 55 -4.56 6.65 2.87
N ARG A 56 -4.39 5.64 2.00
CA ARG A 56 -4.12 4.28 2.44
C ARG A 56 -2.77 4.20 3.15
N LYS A 57 -2.75 3.42 4.24
CA LYS A 57 -1.54 2.99 4.92
C LYS A 57 -1.10 1.64 4.35
N THR A 58 -0.47 1.68 3.18
CA THR A 58 -0.06 0.49 2.42
C THR A 58 0.86 -0.43 3.22
N ASP A 59 1.73 0.16 4.04
CA ASP A 59 2.62 -0.55 4.94
C ASP A 59 1.84 -1.45 5.92
N GLU A 60 0.84 -0.89 6.60
CA GLU A 60 -0.04 -1.65 7.50
C GLU A 60 -0.83 -2.74 6.76
N GLU A 61 -1.28 -2.48 5.53
CA GLU A 61 -2.02 -3.45 4.73
C GLU A 61 -1.17 -4.61 4.22
N LEU A 62 0.07 -4.34 3.80
CA LEU A 62 1.05 -5.36 3.41
C LEU A 62 1.38 -6.27 4.60
N THR A 63 1.71 -5.69 5.75
CA THR A 63 2.04 -6.46 6.96
C THR A 63 0.87 -7.32 7.41
N ALA A 64 -0.34 -6.76 7.46
CA ALA A 64 -1.54 -7.52 7.83
C ALA A 64 -1.97 -8.56 6.78
N ALA A 65 -1.40 -8.55 5.57
CA ALA A 65 -1.58 -9.58 4.56
C ALA A 65 -0.52 -10.70 4.65
N GLY A 66 0.41 -10.64 5.60
CA GLY A 66 1.50 -11.62 5.74
C GLY A 66 2.73 -11.32 4.88
N LEU A 67 2.86 -10.08 4.38
CA LEU A 67 4.03 -9.60 3.64
C LEU A 67 4.91 -8.72 4.53
N CYS A 68 6.19 -9.06 4.59
CA CYS A 68 7.21 -8.34 5.33
C CYS A 68 7.96 -7.43 4.36
N ILE A 69 7.89 -6.12 4.58
CA ILE A 69 8.54 -5.11 3.74
C ILE A 69 10.05 -5.18 3.98
N SER A 70 10.82 -5.46 2.93
CA SER A 70 12.28 -5.50 2.99
C SER A 70 12.91 -4.16 2.60
N GLU A 71 12.31 -3.45 1.64
CA GLU A 71 12.77 -2.15 1.13
C GLU A 71 11.56 -1.29 0.80
N MET A 72 11.62 0.00 1.10
CA MET A 72 10.58 0.96 0.72
C MET A 72 11.17 2.35 0.56
N GLU A 73 10.90 2.97 -0.57
CA GLU A 73 11.33 4.31 -0.92
C GLU A 73 10.12 5.21 -1.21
N ARG A 74 10.32 6.51 -1.03
CA ARG A 74 9.30 7.55 -1.25
C ARG A 74 9.72 8.46 -2.38
N PHE A 75 8.84 8.67 -3.34
CA PHE A 75 9.05 9.50 -4.53
C PHE A 75 8.04 10.63 -4.60
N GLY A 76 8.31 11.59 -5.50
CA GLY A 76 7.35 12.65 -5.84
C GLY A 76 6.88 13.44 -4.62
N ARG A 77 7.81 13.88 -3.76
CA ARG A 77 7.52 14.55 -2.46
C ARG A 77 6.78 13.70 -1.43
N GLY A 78 6.86 12.37 -1.54
CA GLY A 78 6.30 11.42 -0.58
C GLY A 78 4.90 10.90 -0.90
N PHE A 79 4.32 11.32 -2.03
CA PHE A 79 3.00 10.88 -2.49
C PHE A 79 3.01 9.50 -3.15
N VAL A 80 4.18 8.99 -3.49
CA VAL A 80 4.34 7.65 -4.07
C VAL A 80 5.31 6.87 -3.21
N ILE A 81 4.98 5.63 -2.91
CA ILE A 81 5.93 4.64 -2.40
C ILE A 81 6.15 3.57 -3.44
N ALA A 82 7.38 3.07 -3.52
CA ALA A 82 7.67 1.82 -4.19
C ALA A 82 8.65 1.03 -3.36
N GLY A 83 8.64 -0.29 -3.51
CA GLY A 83 9.48 -1.12 -2.67
C GLY A 83 9.31 -2.60 -2.94
N ARG A 84 9.90 -3.36 -2.02
CA ARG A 84 9.96 -4.81 -2.07
C ARG A 84 9.49 -5.39 -0.75
N ALA A 85 8.71 -6.44 -0.85
CA ALA A 85 8.27 -7.26 0.27
C ALA A 85 8.54 -8.75 -0.02
N VAL A 86 8.55 -9.54 1.04
CA VAL A 86 8.65 -11.00 0.99
C VAL A 86 7.55 -11.59 1.84
N ARG A 87 7.20 -12.87 1.64
CA ARG A 87 6.32 -13.57 2.57
C ARG A 87 7.01 -13.64 3.93
N CYS A 88 6.32 -13.22 5.00
CA CYS A 88 6.86 -13.37 6.35
C CYS A 88 7.12 -14.86 6.65
N ALA A 89 8.15 -15.14 7.44
CA ALA A 89 8.40 -16.50 7.91
C ALA A 89 7.22 -16.94 8.80
N PRO A 90 6.78 -18.22 8.72
CA PRO A 90 5.85 -18.75 9.72
C PRO A 90 6.50 -18.66 11.10
N VAL A 91 5.75 -18.14 12.07
CA VAL A 91 6.16 -18.05 13.48
C VAL A 91 6.19 -19.42 14.12
#